data_AF-A0AAN7J4E6-F1
#
_entry.id   AF-A0AAN7J4E6-F1
#
_cell.length_a   1.000
_cell.length_b   1.000
_cell.length_c   1.000
_cell.angle_alpha   90.00
_cell.angle_beta   90.00
_cell.angle_gamma   90.00
#
_symmetry.space_group_name_H-M   'P 1'
#
loop_
_entity.id
_entity.type
_entity.pdbx_description
1 polymer ?
#
loop_
_entity_poly.entity_id
_entity_poly.type
_entity_poly.pdbx_seq_one_letter_code
_entity_poly.pdbx_strand_id
1 'polypeptide(L)'
;MAATRPNIPSQNPNSHALKPLKPTSISQSLLKFPSLESSNKIRRQCINSRCEITRFEFDKPKNWSDPVRIIQPFSPISNSMAAASASSMDSPTKNVKRVCLFYCDDTKALAERVAAESDAIELRSINWRTFDDGFPNLFIPNAQGIRGQHVAFLASFSSPGVIFEQLSVIYALPKLFISSFTLVLPFFPTGTSERMEDEGDVATAFTLARILSNIPISRGGPTSLVTFDIHALQERFYFGDNILPCFDSGIPLLKNRLQQLPDSDNISVAFPDDGAWKRFHTQLQHFPTIVCAKVREGDKRIVRIKEGDPAGRHVVIVDDLVQSGGTLIECQRVLAAHGATQISAYVTHGIFPNRSWERFEHDNGGNPHNGLTYFWITDSCPITVRAVKNKPPFEVLSLAGSIAATLQI
;
A
#
# COMPACT_ATOMS: atom_id res chain seq x y z
N MET A 1 -30.21 -6.88 44.37
CA MET A 1 -29.39 -5.92 45.13
C MET A 1 -29.48 -4.57 44.44
N ALA A 2 -30.35 -3.69 44.95
CA ALA A 2 -30.52 -2.34 44.48
C ALA A 2 -29.74 -1.40 45.41
N ALA A 3 -28.88 -0.55 44.87
CA ALA A 3 -28.11 0.42 45.64
C ALA A 3 -28.83 1.77 45.65
N THR A 4 -29.26 2.15 46.84
CA THR A 4 -29.84 3.44 47.23
C THR A 4 -28.76 4.54 47.23
N ARG A 5 -29.09 5.73 46.69
CA ARG A 5 -28.31 6.97 46.88
C ARG A 5 -28.91 7.80 48.02
N PRO A 6 -28.11 8.50 48.84
CA PRO A 6 -28.63 9.39 49.88
C PRO A 6 -28.90 10.82 49.35
N ASN A 7 -29.92 11.44 49.94
CA ASN A 7 -30.34 12.84 49.77
C ASN A 7 -29.42 13.83 50.51
N ILE A 8 -29.22 15.02 49.95
CA ILE A 8 -28.72 16.24 50.64
C ILE A 8 -29.64 17.42 50.24
N PRO A 9 -30.06 18.32 51.16
CA PRO A 9 -31.08 19.34 50.87
C PRO A 9 -30.57 20.77 50.60
N SER A 10 -31.37 21.47 49.78
CA SER A 10 -31.69 22.91 49.68
C SER A 10 -30.61 23.95 49.34
N GLN A 11 -30.85 24.79 48.32
CA GLN A 11 -31.28 26.19 48.46
C GLN A 11 -31.71 26.84 47.11
N ASN A 12 -32.58 27.85 47.20
CA ASN A 12 -33.42 28.50 46.18
C ASN A 12 -32.70 29.11 44.94
N PRO A 13 -33.39 29.22 43.78
CA PRO A 13 -32.89 29.94 42.61
C PRO A 13 -33.35 31.40 42.58
N ASN A 14 -32.42 32.32 42.34
CA ASN A 14 -32.72 33.70 41.96
C ASN A 14 -32.84 33.82 40.43
N SER A 15 -33.92 34.46 40.02
CA SER A 15 -34.32 34.79 38.66
C SER A 15 -33.42 35.83 38.00
N HIS A 16 -32.93 35.56 36.79
CA HIS A 16 -32.60 36.62 35.82
C HIS A 16 -33.01 36.20 34.41
N ALA A 17 -33.99 36.91 33.88
CA ALA A 17 -34.52 36.76 32.54
C ALA A 17 -33.54 37.31 31.49
N LEU A 18 -33.24 36.50 30.47
CA LEU A 18 -32.50 36.89 29.27
C LEU A 18 -33.40 37.72 28.34
N LYS A 19 -32.95 38.92 27.96
CA LYS A 19 -33.54 39.74 26.90
C LYS A 19 -32.95 39.36 25.53
N PRO A 20 -33.74 39.31 24.44
CA PRO A 20 -33.22 39.04 23.10
C PRO A 20 -32.58 40.30 22.48
N LEU A 21 -31.39 40.13 21.90
CA LEU A 21 -30.69 41.15 21.11
C LEU A 21 -31.25 41.21 19.68
N LYS A 22 -31.52 42.42 19.19
CA LYS A 22 -31.99 42.73 17.83
C LYS A 22 -30.84 42.64 16.80
N PRO A 23 -31.13 42.32 15.53
CA PRO A 23 -30.12 42.25 14.48
C PRO A 23 -29.70 43.65 13.99
N THR A 24 -28.39 43.90 13.96
CA THR A 24 -27.78 45.09 13.35
C THR A 24 -27.42 44.82 11.89
N SER A 25 -27.85 45.72 11.02
CA SER A 25 -27.52 45.81 9.60
C SER A 25 -26.05 46.12 9.38
N ILE A 26 -25.38 45.37 8.51
CA ILE A 26 -24.07 45.74 7.96
C ILE A 26 -24.18 45.83 6.43
N SER A 27 -23.63 46.93 5.93
CA SER A 27 -23.70 47.45 4.57
C SER A 27 -23.11 46.51 3.52
N GLN A 28 -23.82 46.38 2.39
CA GLN A 28 -23.29 45.89 1.13
C GLN A 28 -22.22 46.86 0.63
N SER A 29 -20.96 46.42 0.60
CA SER A 29 -19.92 47.05 -0.21
C SER A 29 -19.68 46.19 -1.46
N LEU A 30 -20.06 46.75 -2.60
CA LEU A 30 -19.76 46.24 -3.93
C LEU A 30 -18.25 46.25 -4.16
N LEU A 31 -17.65 45.08 -4.33
CA LEU A 31 -16.35 44.94 -4.99
C LEU A 31 -16.55 44.24 -6.33
N LYS A 32 -16.30 45.04 -7.38
CA LYS A 32 -16.36 44.69 -8.80
C LYS A 32 -15.27 43.66 -9.13
N PHE A 33 -15.65 42.57 -9.77
CA PHE A 33 -14.72 41.70 -10.49
C PHE A 33 -14.38 42.35 -11.84
N PRO A 34 -13.10 42.50 -12.23
CA PRO A 34 -12.75 42.85 -13.59
C PRO A 34 -12.83 41.61 -14.49
N SER A 35 -13.58 41.75 -15.57
CA SER A 35 -13.58 40.87 -16.74
C SER A 35 -12.23 40.94 -17.45
N LEU A 36 -11.61 39.81 -17.74
CA LEU A 36 -10.57 39.73 -18.76
C LEU A 36 -11.09 38.94 -19.96
N GLU A 37 -11.31 39.68 -21.04
CA GLU A 37 -11.46 39.15 -22.39
C GLU A 37 -10.13 38.62 -22.94
N SER A 38 -10.31 37.64 -23.82
CA SER A 38 -9.41 37.03 -24.79
C SER A 38 -8.10 37.72 -25.17
N SER A 39 -7.04 36.91 -25.33
CA SER A 39 -6.14 37.02 -26.48
C SER A 39 -5.60 35.67 -26.92
N ASN A 40 -6.11 35.23 -28.07
CA ASN A 40 -5.54 34.22 -28.95
C ASN A 40 -4.12 34.58 -29.39
N LYS A 41 -3.21 33.60 -29.42
CA LYS A 41 -2.21 33.36 -30.48
C LYS A 41 -1.23 32.27 -30.04
N ILE A 42 -1.43 31.02 -30.47
CA ILE A 42 -0.36 30.20 -31.09
C ILE A 42 -1.02 29.35 -32.18
N ARG A 43 -0.36 29.34 -33.34
CA ARG A 43 -0.84 28.96 -34.65
C ARG A 43 -0.48 27.50 -34.95
N ARG A 44 -1.42 26.85 -35.64
CA ARG A 44 -1.43 25.52 -36.28
C ARG A 44 -0.13 25.13 -37.00
N GLN A 45 0.19 23.83 -36.93
CA GLN A 45 0.68 23.08 -38.09
C GLN A 45 0.04 21.67 -38.07
N CYS A 46 -1.05 21.53 -38.84
CA CYS A 46 -1.58 20.24 -39.26
C CYS A 46 -0.90 19.90 -40.59
N ILE A 47 -0.28 18.72 -40.69
CA ILE A 47 0.16 18.15 -41.96
C ILE A 47 -0.92 17.16 -42.42
N ASN A 48 -1.49 17.49 -43.58
CA ASN A 48 -2.36 16.63 -44.37
C ASN A 48 -1.60 15.39 -44.84
N SER A 49 -2.24 14.22 -44.74
CA SER A 49 -1.95 13.08 -45.62
C SER A 49 -3.26 12.36 -45.88
N ARG A 50 -3.87 12.67 -47.04
CA ARG A 50 -4.90 11.86 -47.68
C ARG A 50 -4.27 10.53 -48.09
N CYS A 51 -4.89 9.41 -47.72
CA CYS A 51 -4.70 8.15 -48.45
C CYS A 51 -6.04 7.77 -49.07
N GLU A 52 -6.02 7.67 -50.39
CA GLU A 52 -7.16 7.34 -51.24
C GLU A 52 -7.50 5.86 -51.15
N ILE A 53 -8.80 5.58 -51.06
CA ILE A 53 -9.37 4.24 -51.12
C ILE A 53 -9.51 3.89 -52.61
N THR A 54 -8.71 2.94 -53.09
CA THR A 54 -8.96 2.27 -54.38
C THR A 54 -9.77 1.01 -54.16
N ARG A 55 -10.97 1.02 -54.77
CA ARG A 55 -11.87 -0.11 -54.99
C ARG A 55 -11.16 -1.25 -55.74
N PHE A 56 -11.44 -2.48 -55.35
CA PHE A 56 -11.44 -3.64 -56.24
C PHE A 56 -12.71 -4.43 -56.00
N GLU A 57 -13.51 -4.61 -57.05
CA GLU A 57 -14.71 -5.42 -57.08
C GLU A 57 -14.50 -6.67 -57.97
N PHE A 58 -15.05 -7.77 -57.47
CA PHE A 58 -15.56 -8.98 -58.11
C PHE A 58 -14.68 -9.83 -59.05
N ASP A 59 -14.49 -11.09 -58.63
CA ASP A 59 -15.15 -12.21 -59.32
C ASP A 59 -15.39 -13.42 -58.38
N LYS A 60 -16.61 -13.95 -58.43
CA LYS A 60 -17.09 -15.29 -57.98
C LYS A 60 -17.51 -16.05 -59.26
N PRO A 61 -17.89 -17.34 -59.27
CA PRO A 61 -18.09 -18.29 -58.16
C PRO A 61 -17.50 -19.71 -58.43
N LYS A 62 -17.59 -20.62 -57.44
CA LYS A 62 -18.13 -21.98 -57.68
C LYS A 62 -18.45 -22.73 -56.38
N ASN A 63 -19.63 -23.36 -56.41
CA ASN A 63 -20.31 -24.13 -55.37
C ASN A 63 -19.65 -25.50 -55.07
N TRP A 64 -19.76 -25.95 -53.81
CA TRP A 64 -20.28 -27.29 -53.41
C TRP A 64 -20.26 -27.36 -51.87
N SER A 65 -21.40 -27.21 -51.19
CA SER A 65 -22.36 -28.26 -50.76
C SER A 65 -21.80 -29.19 -49.67
N ASP A 66 -22.19 -28.90 -48.43
CA ASP A 66 -22.19 -29.83 -47.29
C ASP A 66 -23.06 -31.07 -47.58
N PRO A 67 -22.84 -32.16 -46.83
CA PRO A 67 -23.98 -32.65 -46.06
C PRO A 67 -23.64 -33.06 -44.61
N VAL A 68 -24.60 -32.71 -43.74
CA VAL A 68 -24.88 -33.25 -42.40
C VAL A 68 -25.10 -34.77 -42.43
N ARG A 69 -24.55 -35.54 -41.46
CA ARG A 69 -25.14 -36.78 -40.88
C ARG A 69 -24.58 -37.03 -39.45
N ILE A 70 -25.38 -36.95 -38.37
CA ILE A 70 -26.28 -37.94 -37.71
C ILE A 70 -25.63 -38.64 -36.49
N ILE A 71 -26.44 -38.76 -35.44
CA ILE A 71 -26.20 -39.16 -34.04
C ILE A 71 -26.39 -40.70 -33.82
N GLN A 72 -25.49 -41.30 -32.99
CA GLN A 72 -25.64 -42.47 -32.07
C GLN A 72 -25.80 -43.92 -32.61
N PRO A 73 -25.41 -45.00 -31.85
CA PRO A 73 -26.00 -45.38 -30.55
C PRO A 73 -25.09 -45.91 -29.43
N PHE A 74 -25.73 -45.99 -28.24
CA PHE A 74 -25.30 -46.49 -26.94
C PHE A 74 -25.22 -48.04 -26.83
N SER A 75 -24.39 -48.50 -25.87
CA SER A 75 -24.50 -49.71 -25.00
C SER A 75 -24.02 -51.09 -25.56
N PRO A 76 -23.51 -52.04 -24.73
CA PRO A 76 -23.91 -52.30 -23.33
C PRO A 76 -22.81 -52.55 -22.27
N ILE A 77 -23.31 -52.58 -21.03
CA ILE A 77 -22.68 -52.92 -19.75
C ILE A 77 -22.16 -54.37 -19.74
N SER A 78 -20.94 -54.60 -19.25
CA SER A 78 -20.53 -55.90 -18.71
C SER A 78 -19.71 -55.75 -17.43
N ASN A 79 -20.18 -56.38 -16.36
CA ASN A 79 -19.48 -56.57 -15.10
C ASN A 79 -18.26 -57.50 -15.28
N SER A 80 -17.10 -57.13 -14.77
CA SER A 80 -16.11 -58.09 -14.27
C SER A 80 -15.31 -57.49 -13.13
N MET A 81 -15.33 -58.17 -11.98
CA MET A 81 -14.55 -57.84 -10.80
C MET A 81 -13.07 -58.22 -10.95
N ALA A 82 -12.24 -57.38 -10.32
CA ALA A 82 -10.99 -57.68 -9.64
C ALA A 82 -9.79 -58.24 -10.43
N ALA A 83 -8.83 -57.35 -10.69
CA ALA A 83 -7.41 -57.64 -10.45
C ALA A 83 -6.73 -56.34 -9.98
N ALA A 84 -6.43 -56.28 -8.68
CA ALA A 84 -5.68 -55.20 -8.07
C ALA A 84 -4.24 -55.24 -8.62
N SER A 85 -3.89 -54.26 -9.45
CA SER A 85 -2.51 -53.93 -9.76
C SER A 85 -2.07 -52.85 -8.78
N ALA A 86 -0.98 -53.16 -8.08
CA ALA A 86 -0.39 -52.31 -7.06
C ALA A 86 -0.13 -50.92 -7.62
N SER A 87 -0.88 -49.95 -7.11
CA SER A 87 -0.62 -48.52 -7.30
C SER A 87 0.78 -48.23 -6.76
N SER A 88 1.68 -47.78 -7.62
CA SER A 88 2.83 -46.98 -7.21
C SER A 88 2.33 -45.85 -6.33
N MET A 89 2.80 -45.81 -5.08
CA MET A 89 2.57 -44.69 -4.17
C MET A 89 3.16 -43.43 -4.80
N ASP A 90 2.33 -42.70 -5.53
CA ASP A 90 2.59 -41.31 -5.81
C ASP A 90 2.44 -40.58 -4.47
N SER A 91 3.54 -40.00 -4.00
CA SER A 91 3.51 -39.08 -2.87
C SER A 91 2.39 -38.05 -3.09
N PRO A 92 1.65 -37.60 -2.07
CA PRO A 92 0.65 -36.56 -2.29
C PRO A 92 1.39 -35.30 -2.74
N THR A 93 1.43 -35.07 -4.05
CA THR A 93 1.82 -33.78 -4.62
C THR A 93 0.84 -32.78 -4.02
N LYS A 94 1.27 -32.00 -3.03
CA LYS A 94 0.50 -30.86 -2.53
C LYS A 94 0.04 -30.11 -3.77
N ASN A 95 -1.27 -30.07 -4.00
CA ASN A 95 -1.83 -29.39 -5.15
C ASN A 95 -1.58 -27.90 -4.93
N VAL A 96 -0.46 -27.39 -5.47
CA VAL A 96 0.00 -26.03 -5.21
C VAL A 96 -1.01 -25.09 -5.85
N LYS A 97 -1.68 -24.28 -5.01
CA LYS A 97 -2.67 -23.31 -5.48
C LYS A 97 -1.99 -22.33 -6.44
N ARG A 98 -2.36 -22.37 -7.72
CA ARG A 98 -1.89 -21.39 -8.70
C ARG A 98 -2.61 -20.06 -8.49
N VAL A 99 -1.85 -18.97 -8.47
CA VAL A 99 -2.36 -17.60 -8.29
C VAL A 99 -2.07 -16.79 -9.53
N CYS A 100 -3.12 -16.21 -10.12
CA CYS A 100 -2.98 -15.20 -11.18
C CYS A 100 -2.73 -13.83 -10.54
N LEU A 101 -1.49 -13.34 -10.60
CA LEU A 101 -1.10 -12.05 -10.05
C LEU A 101 -1.20 -10.95 -11.11
N PHE A 102 -2.21 -10.11 -10.97
CA PHE A 102 -2.30 -8.83 -11.67
C PHE A 102 -1.51 -7.75 -10.91
N TYR A 103 -1.06 -6.73 -11.61
CA TYR A 103 -0.30 -5.62 -11.03
C TYR A 103 -0.58 -4.32 -11.79
N CYS A 104 -0.39 -3.18 -11.12
CA CYS A 104 -0.36 -1.89 -11.80
C CYS A 104 1.03 -1.65 -12.42
N ASP A 105 1.12 -0.80 -13.44
CA ASP A 105 2.39 -0.56 -14.14
C ASP A 105 3.50 -0.15 -13.17
N ASP A 106 3.14 0.62 -12.13
CA ASP A 106 4.09 1.10 -11.16
C ASP A 106 4.80 -0.03 -10.37
N THR A 107 4.12 -1.15 -10.14
CA THR A 107 4.64 -2.28 -9.36
C THR A 107 5.21 -3.39 -10.22
N LYS A 108 5.33 -3.22 -11.54
CA LYS A 108 5.84 -4.24 -12.47
C LYS A 108 7.12 -4.93 -11.98
N ALA A 109 8.13 -4.14 -11.59
CA ALA A 109 9.40 -4.69 -11.14
C ALA A 109 9.29 -5.50 -9.83
N LEU A 110 8.35 -5.15 -8.95
CA LEU A 110 8.06 -5.95 -7.75
C LEU A 110 7.27 -7.20 -8.11
N ALA A 111 6.28 -7.11 -8.99
CA ALA A 111 5.50 -8.26 -9.47
C ALA A 111 6.39 -9.33 -10.11
N GLU A 112 7.34 -8.92 -10.94
CA GLU A 112 8.34 -9.82 -11.56
C GLU A 112 9.19 -10.53 -10.49
N ARG A 113 9.60 -9.83 -9.43
CA ARG A 113 10.31 -10.46 -8.31
C ARG A 113 9.42 -11.44 -7.55
N VAL A 114 8.18 -11.06 -7.23
CA VAL A 114 7.21 -11.92 -6.55
C VAL A 114 6.97 -13.21 -7.33
N ALA A 115 6.83 -13.13 -8.66
CA ALA A 115 6.65 -14.32 -9.49
C ALA A 115 7.91 -15.20 -9.56
N ALA A 116 9.10 -14.60 -9.47
CA ALA A 116 10.36 -15.35 -9.43
C ALA A 116 10.57 -16.14 -8.12
N GLU A 117 9.89 -15.76 -7.03
CA GLU A 117 9.93 -16.51 -5.76
C GLU A 117 9.16 -17.84 -5.83
N SER A 118 8.28 -18.04 -6.82
CA SER A 118 7.44 -19.23 -6.88
C SER A 118 6.77 -19.47 -8.24
N ASP A 119 6.94 -20.68 -8.78
CA ASP A 119 6.27 -21.18 -10.00
C ASP A 119 4.73 -21.25 -9.92
N ALA A 120 4.16 -21.14 -8.72
CA ALA A 120 2.72 -21.08 -8.52
C ALA A 120 2.10 -19.72 -8.87
N ILE A 121 2.92 -18.66 -9.01
CA ILE A 121 2.46 -17.30 -9.24
C ILE A 121 2.63 -16.97 -10.73
N GLU A 122 1.51 -16.81 -11.42
CA GLU A 122 1.48 -16.46 -12.84
C GLU A 122 1.11 -14.99 -13.01
N LEU A 123 2.00 -14.21 -13.64
CA LEU A 123 1.73 -12.81 -13.93
C LEU A 123 0.62 -12.63 -14.97
N ARG A 124 -0.25 -11.66 -14.72
CA ARG A 124 -1.28 -11.20 -15.64
C ARG A 124 -1.19 -9.69 -15.83
N SER A 125 -1.34 -9.24 -17.06
CA SER A 125 -1.31 -7.82 -17.41
C SER A 125 -2.71 -7.22 -17.45
N ILE A 126 -2.77 -5.89 -17.33
CA ILE A 126 -3.96 -5.07 -17.60
C ILE A 126 -3.56 -4.02 -18.63
N ASN A 127 -4.46 -3.74 -19.56
CA ASN A 127 -4.29 -2.65 -20.51
C ASN A 127 -4.79 -1.35 -19.86
N TRP A 128 -3.87 -0.58 -19.29
CA TRP A 128 -4.11 0.73 -18.68
C TRP A 128 -4.15 1.82 -19.77
N ARG A 129 -5.30 2.03 -20.41
CA ARG A 129 -5.49 3.08 -21.42
C ARG A 129 -6.31 4.23 -20.85
N THR A 130 -6.31 5.36 -21.54
CA THR A 130 -7.12 6.54 -21.21
C THR A 130 -7.95 6.97 -22.43
N PHE A 131 -9.13 7.54 -22.18
CA PHE A 131 -9.87 8.29 -23.19
C PHE A 131 -9.24 9.69 -23.39
N ASP A 132 -9.67 10.39 -24.44
CA ASP A 132 -9.16 11.73 -24.78
C ASP A 132 -9.47 12.80 -23.71
N ASP A 133 -10.49 12.56 -22.88
CA ASP A 133 -10.87 13.42 -21.74
C ASP A 133 -10.08 13.11 -20.46
N GLY A 134 -9.17 12.12 -20.51
CA GLY A 134 -8.31 11.71 -19.40
C GLY A 134 -8.91 10.65 -18.48
N PHE A 135 -10.16 10.22 -18.67
CA PHE A 135 -10.73 9.14 -17.86
C PHE A 135 -10.18 7.75 -18.25
N PRO A 136 -10.13 6.78 -17.31
CA PRO A 136 -9.59 5.45 -17.58
C PRO A 136 -10.42 4.63 -18.59
N ASN A 137 -9.74 4.00 -19.56
CA ASN A 137 -10.27 3.04 -20.54
C ASN A 137 -9.59 1.66 -20.35
N LEU A 138 -9.92 1.03 -19.24
CA LEU A 138 -9.22 -0.15 -18.74
C LEU A 138 -9.74 -1.42 -19.41
N PHE A 139 -8.84 -2.37 -19.70
CA PHE A 139 -9.21 -3.66 -20.25
C PHE A 139 -8.38 -4.79 -19.62
N ILE A 140 -9.05 -5.87 -19.19
CA ILE A 140 -8.43 -7.06 -18.61
C ILE A 140 -8.38 -8.14 -19.72
N PRO A 141 -7.20 -8.40 -20.31
CA PRO A 141 -7.06 -9.44 -21.33
C PRO A 141 -7.36 -10.82 -20.76
N ASN A 142 -7.94 -11.70 -21.58
CA ASN A 142 -8.26 -13.08 -21.21
C ASN A 142 -9.07 -13.22 -19.89
N ALA A 143 -10.04 -12.33 -19.65
CA ALA A 143 -10.91 -12.37 -18.46
C ALA A 143 -11.68 -13.70 -18.28
N GLN A 144 -11.86 -14.48 -19.35
CA GLN A 144 -12.44 -15.82 -19.28
C GLN A 144 -11.50 -16.85 -18.65
N GLY A 145 -10.19 -16.71 -18.86
CA GLY A 145 -9.16 -17.64 -18.38
C GLY A 145 -8.92 -17.60 -16.88
N ILE A 146 -9.39 -16.57 -16.18
CA ILE A 146 -9.27 -16.45 -14.71
C ILE A 146 -10.48 -17.00 -13.94
N ARG A 147 -11.53 -17.45 -14.63
CA ARG A 147 -12.72 -18.02 -13.99
C ARG A 147 -12.33 -19.24 -13.16
N GLY A 148 -12.80 -19.29 -11.91
CA GLY A 148 -12.46 -20.36 -10.97
C GLY A 148 -11.02 -20.37 -10.46
N GLN A 149 -10.20 -19.37 -10.82
CA GLN A 149 -8.82 -19.26 -10.34
C GLN A 149 -8.70 -18.43 -9.07
N HIS A 150 -7.61 -18.60 -8.34
CA HIS A 150 -7.19 -17.67 -7.29
C HIS A 150 -6.52 -16.46 -7.95
N VAL A 151 -6.99 -15.26 -7.61
CA VAL A 151 -6.51 -14.03 -8.24
C VAL A 151 -5.99 -13.08 -7.17
N ALA A 152 -4.85 -12.47 -7.46
CA ALA A 152 -4.29 -11.40 -6.65
C ALA A 152 -4.09 -10.14 -7.48
N PHE A 153 -4.15 -8.97 -6.83
CA PHE A 153 -3.80 -7.69 -7.44
C PHE A 153 -2.76 -6.97 -6.57
N LEU A 154 -1.57 -6.74 -7.12
CA LEU A 154 -0.52 -5.93 -6.51
C LEU A 154 -0.70 -4.46 -6.86
N ALA A 155 -1.33 -3.74 -5.94
CA ALA A 155 -1.66 -2.33 -6.05
C ALA A 155 -0.50 -1.41 -5.64
N SER A 156 -0.55 -0.17 -6.12
CA SER A 156 0.21 0.94 -5.54
C SER A 156 -0.59 2.22 -5.65
N PHE A 157 -1.01 2.75 -4.51
CA PHE A 157 -1.84 3.94 -4.44
C PHE A 157 -0.99 5.21 -4.35
N SER A 158 -0.31 5.52 -5.45
CA SER A 158 0.67 6.62 -5.52
C SER A 158 0.05 8.02 -5.65
N SER A 159 -1.18 8.11 -6.16
CA SER A 159 -1.91 9.38 -6.29
C SER A 159 -3.43 9.14 -6.34
N PRO A 160 -4.27 10.17 -6.09
CA PRO A 160 -5.72 10.03 -6.21
C PRO A 160 -6.21 9.53 -7.58
N GLY A 161 -5.57 9.98 -8.68
CA GLY A 161 -5.89 9.51 -10.03
C GLY A 161 -5.58 8.03 -10.22
N VAL A 162 -4.40 7.61 -9.75
CA VAL A 162 -3.95 6.20 -9.79
C VAL A 162 -4.82 5.30 -8.89
N ILE A 163 -5.31 5.83 -7.75
CA ILE A 163 -6.28 5.12 -6.90
C ILE A 163 -7.58 4.89 -7.67
N PHE A 164 -8.12 5.91 -8.34
CA PHE A 164 -9.39 5.81 -9.05
C PHE A 164 -9.37 4.76 -10.18
N GLU A 165 -8.32 4.72 -11.00
CA GLU A 165 -8.19 3.69 -12.04
C GLU A 165 -8.02 2.28 -11.44
N GLN A 166 -7.21 2.12 -10.40
CA GLN A 166 -6.97 0.81 -9.80
C GLN A 166 -8.22 0.28 -9.09
N LEU A 167 -8.97 1.13 -8.40
CA LEU A 167 -10.24 0.76 -7.78
C LEU A 167 -11.22 0.19 -8.81
N SER A 168 -11.22 0.70 -10.04
CA SER A 168 -12.08 0.18 -11.11
C SER A 168 -11.75 -1.28 -11.48
N VAL A 169 -10.45 -1.62 -11.52
CA VAL A 169 -9.99 -3.01 -11.74
C VAL A 169 -10.27 -3.89 -10.52
N ILE A 170 -9.90 -3.41 -9.33
CA ILE A 170 -10.09 -4.12 -8.05
C ILE A 170 -11.57 -4.47 -7.85
N TYR A 171 -12.48 -3.55 -8.17
CA TYR A 171 -13.92 -3.78 -8.09
C TYR A 171 -14.42 -4.78 -9.14
N ALA A 172 -13.80 -4.83 -10.32
CA ALA A 172 -14.22 -5.71 -11.42
C ALA A 172 -13.76 -7.17 -11.24
N LEU A 173 -12.52 -7.40 -10.77
CA LEU A 173 -11.89 -8.73 -10.71
C LEU A 173 -12.74 -9.79 -9.97
N PRO A 174 -13.28 -9.53 -8.76
CA PRO A 174 -14.15 -10.48 -8.05
C PRO A 174 -15.41 -10.89 -8.84
N LYS A 175 -15.94 -9.98 -9.66
CA LYS A 175 -17.14 -10.23 -10.48
C LYS A 175 -16.86 -11.10 -11.70
N LEU A 176 -15.60 -11.40 -12.02
CA LEU A 176 -15.21 -12.28 -13.13
C LEU A 176 -15.23 -13.76 -12.75
N PHE A 177 -16.05 -14.15 -11.77
CA PHE A 177 -16.26 -15.53 -11.34
C PHE A 177 -14.99 -16.25 -10.85
N ILE A 178 -14.05 -15.49 -10.28
CA ILE A 178 -12.81 -15.99 -9.67
C ILE A 178 -13.13 -16.74 -8.36
N SER A 179 -12.25 -17.67 -7.99
CA SER A 179 -12.42 -18.48 -6.78
C SER A 179 -12.10 -17.69 -5.52
N SER A 180 -11.02 -16.92 -5.47
CA SER A 180 -10.71 -16.02 -4.35
C SER A 180 -10.00 -14.77 -4.86
N PHE A 181 -10.07 -13.71 -4.06
CA PHE A 181 -9.40 -12.45 -4.36
C PHE A 181 -8.51 -11.98 -3.20
N THR A 182 -7.26 -11.65 -3.53
CA THR A 182 -6.30 -11.04 -2.61
C THR A 182 -5.83 -9.70 -3.17
N LEU A 183 -6.14 -8.62 -2.45
CA LEU A 183 -5.60 -7.30 -2.75
C LEU A 183 -4.31 -7.12 -1.94
N VAL A 184 -3.17 -7.08 -2.61
CA VAL A 184 -1.89 -6.72 -2.00
C VAL A 184 -1.71 -5.22 -2.19
N LEU A 185 -1.85 -4.46 -1.11
CA LEU A 185 -1.63 -3.02 -1.06
C LEU A 185 -0.46 -2.77 -0.10
N PRO A 186 0.80 -2.78 -0.58
CA PRO A 186 1.96 -2.75 0.31
C PRO A 186 1.99 -1.54 1.26
N PHE A 187 1.47 -0.39 0.82
CA PHE A 187 1.41 0.85 1.59
C PHE A 187 0.00 1.43 1.54
N PHE A 188 -0.56 1.75 2.71
CA PHE A 188 -1.87 2.39 2.87
C PHE A 188 -1.72 3.92 2.99
N PRO A 189 -1.97 4.69 1.91
CA PRO A 189 -1.46 6.07 1.79
C PRO A 189 -2.11 7.10 2.72
N THR A 190 -3.34 6.85 3.18
CA THR A 190 -4.06 7.75 4.08
C THR A 190 -3.94 7.34 5.55
N GLY A 191 -3.14 6.32 5.89
CA GLY A 191 -3.06 5.75 7.24
C GLY A 191 -2.59 6.73 8.32
N THR A 192 -1.87 7.79 7.97
CA THR A 192 -1.47 8.86 8.92
C THR A 192 -2.58 9.86 9.26
N SER A 193 -3.76 9.71 8.64
CA SER A 193 -4.96 10.51 8.87
C SER A 193 -6.07 9.60 9.39
N GLU A 194 -5.74 8.87 10.46
CA GLU A 194 -6.60 7.90 11.12
C GLU A 194 -7.53 8.53 12.16
N ARG A 195 -7.06 9.57 12.86
CA ARG A 195 -7.81 10.22 13.95
C ARG A 195 -8.14 11.67 13.66
N MET A 196 -9.20 12.14 14.30
CA MET A 196 -9.57 13.55 14.37
C MET A 196 -8.88 14.16 15.60
N GLU A 197 -8.26 15.32 15.46
CA GLU A 197 -7.74 16.09 16.60
C GLU A 197 -8.77 17.12 17.05
N ASP A 198 -9.46 17.75 16.09
CA ASP A 198 -10.53 18.72 16.31
C ASP A 198 -11.84 18.33 15.61
N GLU A 199 -12.96 18.91 16.06
CA GLU A 199 -14.26 18.74 15.39
C GLU A 199 -14.22 19.34 13.98
N GLY A 200 -14.53 18.51 12.97
CA GLY A 200 -14.46 18.89 11.55
C GLY A 200 -13.29 18.29 10.79
N ASP A 201 -12.29 17.73 11.49
CA ASP A 201 -11.24 16.93 10.84
C ASP A 201 -11.85 15.73 10.12
N VAL A 202 -11.33 15.41 8.93
CA VAL A 202 -11.78 14.26 8.16
C VAL A 202 -10.71 13.18 8.22
N ALA A 203 -11.01 12.07 8.89
CA ALA A 203 -10.15 10.89 8.94
C ALA A 203 -10.15 10.16 7.58
N THR A 204 -9.24 10.54 6.69
CA THR A 204 -9.19 10.02 5.32
C THR A 204 -8.77 8.53 5.25
N ALA A 205 -8.12 8.01 6.29
CA ALA A 205 -7.88 6.56 6.46
C ALA A 205 -9.20 5.79 6.48
N PHE A 206 -10.17 6.27 7.26
CA PHE A 206 -11.49 5.66 7.37
C PHE A 206 -12.23 5.69 6.04
N THR A 207 -12.23 6.83 5.34
CA THR A 207 -12.87 6.95 4.02
C THR A 207 -12.30 5.94 3.02
N LEU A 208 -10.97 5.83 2.90
CA LEU A 208 -10.34 4.89 1.97
C LEU A 208 -10.65 3.43 2.34
N ALA A 209 -10.58 3.08 3.63
CA ALA A 209 -10.95 1.76 4.11
C ALA A 209 -12.40 1.40 3.77
N ARG A 210 -13.34 2.35 3.89
CA ARG A 210 -14.75 2.16 3.51
C ARG A 210 -14.94 2.02 2.00
N ILE A 211 -14.19 2.75 1.18
CA ILE A 211 -14.19 2.56 -0.27
C ILE A 211 -13.72 1.14 -0.61
N LEU A 212 -12.61 0.68 -0.02
CA LEU A 212 -12.13 -0.70 -0.20
C LEU A 212 -13.12 -1.74 0.35
N SER A 213 -13.90 -1.40 1.37
CA SER A 213 -14.92 -2.31 1.92
C SER A 213 -16.08 -2.60 0.96
N ASN A 214 -16.20 -1.83 -0.12
CA ASN A 214 -17.19 -2.06 -1.18
C ASN A 214 -16.67 -2.98 -2.30
N ILE A 215 -15.47 -3.55 -2.17
CA ILE A 215 -14.99 -4.58 -3.10
C ILE A 215 -15.98 -5.77 -3.07
N PRO A 216 -16.49 -6.23 -4.23
CA PRO A 216 -17.44 -7.33 -4.27
C PRO A 216 -16.81 -8.63 -3.76
N ILE A 217 -17.63 -9.45 -3.11
CA ILE A 217 -17.24 -10.78 -2.65
C ILE A 217 -17.03 -11.68 -3.89
N SER A 218 -15.92 -12.41 -3.90
CA SER A 218 -15.63 -13.46 -4.88
C SER A 218 -16.42 -14.75 -4.59
N ARG A 219 -16.33 -15.79 -5.43
CA ARG A 219 -17.07 -17.05 -5.17
C ARG A 219 -16.66 -17.74 -3.87
N GLY A 220 -15.40 -17.62 -3.48
CA GLY A 220 -14.84 -18.22 -2.27
C GLY A 220 -14.88 -17.30 -1.05
N GLY A 221 -15.50 -16.12 -1.15
CA GLY A 221 -15.74 -15.26 0.00
C GLY A 221 -15.09 -13.87 -0.07
N PRO A 222 -15.01 -13.21 1.10
CA PRO A 222 -14.45 -11.87 1.27
C PRO A 222 -13.05 -11.70 0.67
N THR A 223 -12.70 -10.46 0.33
CA THR A 223 -11.37 -10.14 -0.20
C THR A 223 -10.35 -10.12 0.94
N SER A 224 -9.23 -10.79 0.76
CA SER A 224 -8.09 -10.64 1.69
C SER A 224 -7.29 -9.40 1.31
N LEU A 225 -7.10 -8.47 2.25
CA LEU A 225 -6.30 -7.25 2.05
C LEU A 225 -4.97 -7.41 2.77
N VAL A 226 -3.86 -7.45 2.04
CA VAL A 226 -2.51 -7.53 2.60
C VAL A 226 -1.88 -6.15 2.56
N THR A 227 -1.49 -5.62 3.72
CA THR A 227 -0.71 -4.38 3.85
C THR A 227 0.44 -4.59 4.81
N PHE A 228 1.55 -3.89 4.58
CA PHE A 228 2.72 -3.96 5.46
C PHE A 228 2.71 -2.76 6.40
N ASP A 229 3.08 -2.99 7.67
CA ASP A 229 3.35 -1.98 8.70
C ASP A 229 2.38 -0.78 8.70
N ILE A 230 1.08 -1.09 8.74
CA ILE A 230 0.03 -0.06 8.80
C ILE A 230 0.27 0.91 9.96
N HIS A 231 -0.02 2.20 9.72
CA HIS A 231 0.34 3.26 10.65
C HIS A 231 -0.29 3.05 12.03
N ALA A 232 -1.59 2.77 12.10
CA ALA A 232 -2.27 2.42 13.34
C ALA A 232 -2.98 1.07 13.22
N LEU A 233 -2.68 0.14 14.14
CA LEU A 233 -3.31 -1.18 14.18
C LEU A 233 -4.84 -1.11 14.32
N GLN A 234 -5.35 -0.04 14.92
CA GLN A 234 -6.77 0.26 15.08
C GLN A 234 -7.49 0.49 13.75
N GLU A 235 -6.77 0.84 12.67
CA GLU A 235 -7.35 0.93 11.32
C GLU A 235 -7.97 -0.40 10.85
N ARG A 236 -7.63 -1.54 11.48
CA ARG A 236 -8.33 -2.82 11.32
C ARG A 236 -9.85 -2.68 11.45
N PHE A 237 -10.32 -1.81 12.34
CA PHE A 237 -11.74 -1.58 12.60
C PHE A 237 -12.40 -0.63 11.58
N TYR A 238 -11.63 -0.04 10.67
CA TYR A 238 -12.19 0.81 9.61
C TYR A 238 -12.72 -0.01 8.44
N PHE A 239 -12.16 -1.19 8.21
CA PHE A 239 -12.63 -2.11 7.18
C PHE A 239 -13.96 -2.73 7.58
N GLY A 240 -14.89 -2.84 6.63
CA GLY A 240 -16.15 -3.55 6.79
C GLY A 240 -15.98 -5.06 6.58
N ASP A 241 -17.04 -5.80 6.89
CA ASP A 241 -17.04 -7.27 7.00
C ASP A 241 -16.65 -8.02 5.71
N ASN A 242 -16.69 -7.35 4.56
CA ASN A 242 -16.35 -7.93 3.26
C ASN A 242 -14.84 -7.92 2.96
N ILE A 243 -14.03 -7.41 3.88
CA ILE A 243 -12.57 -7.35 3.79
C ILE A 243 -11.96 -8.07 4.99
N LEU A 244 -10.97 -8.92 4.71
CA LEU A 244 -10.16 -9.59 5.71
C LEU A 244 -8.77 -8.93 5.72
N PRO A 245 -8.54 -7.93 6.60
CA PRO A 245 -7.24 -7.26 6.68
C PRO A 245 -6.18 -8.19 7.29
N CYS A 246 -5.16 -8.50 6.50
CA CYS A 246 -3.91 -9.13 6.85
C CYS A 246 -2.84 -8.04 6.96
N PHE A 247 -2.35 -7.80 8.16
CA PHE A 247 -1.32 -6.79 8.42
C PHE A 247 0.01 -7.53 8.62
N ASP A 248 0.87 -7.46 7.62
CA ASP A 248 2.21 -8.01 7.64
C ASP A 248 3.23 -6.95 8.05
N SER A 249 4.50 -7.37 8.24
CA SER A 249 5.57 -6.47 8.66
C SER A 249 6.83 -6.69 7.82
N GLY A 250 7.54 -5.61 7.51
CA GLY A 250 8.85 -5.63 6.86
C GLY A 250 10.01 -5.86 7.85
N ILE A 251 9.76 -5.86 9.16
CA ILE A 251 10.79 -6.07 10.19
C ILE A 251 11.59 -7.38 10.02
N PRO A 252 11.02 -8.53 9.59
CA PRO A 252 11.82 -9.71 9.30
C PRO A 252 12.92 -9.49 8.26
N LEU A 253 12.68 -8.64 7.25
CA LEU A 253 13.67 -8.27 6.25
C LEU A 253 14.81 -7.45 6.87
N LEU A 254 14.47 -6.48 7.73
CA LEU A 254 15.45 -5.72 8.50
C LEU A 254 16.31 -6.65 9.34
N LYS A 255 15.70 -7.56 10.11
CA LYS A 255 16.44 -8.49 10.99
C LYS A 255 17.45 -9.34 10.23
N ASN A 256 17.03 -9.89 9.09
CA ASN A 256 17.94 -10.64 8.21
C ASN A 256 19.10 -9.75 7.75
N ARG A 257 18.82 -8.52 7.33
CA ARG A 257 19.85 -7.59 6.87
C ARG A 257 20.84 -7.20 7.98
N LEU A 258 20.36 -6.95 9.20
CA LEU A 258 21.20 -6.61 10.35
C LEU A 258 22.13 -7.77 10.75
N GLN A 259 21.70 -9.02 10.61
CA GLN A 259 22.53 -10.20 10.86
C GLN A 259 23.69 -10.36 9.85
N GLN A 260 23.58 -9.72 8.69
CA GLN A 260 24.62 -9.75 7.66
C GLN A 260 25.65 -8.62 7.81
N LEU A 261 25.46 -7.71 8.78
CA LEU A 261 26.41 -6.63 9.04
C LEU A 261 27.63 -7.16 9.81
N PRO A 262 28.83 -6.62 9.55
CA PRO A 262 30.06 -7.06 10.22
C PRO A 262 30.04 -6.78 11.73
N ASP A 263 29.26 -5.81 12.18
CA ASP A 263 29.08 -5.39 13.57
C ASP A 263 27.71 -5.81 14.15
N SER A 264 27.12 -6.90 13.65
CA SER A 264 25.80 -7.41 14.06
C SER A 264 25.61 -7.52 15.57
N ASP A 265 26.68 -7.83 16.30
CA ASP A 265 26.67 -8.01 17.76
C ASP A 265 26.67 -6.69 18.56
N ASN A 266 26.97 -5.56 17.90
CA ASN A 266 27.05 -4.22 18.51
C ASN A 266 25.88 -3.29 18.12
N ILE A 267 24.81 -3.85 17.57
CA ILE A 267 23.65 -3.07 17.12
C ILE A 267 22.74 -2.72 18.30
N SER A 268 22.23 -1.48 18.31
CA SER A 268 21.06 -1.05 19.09
C SER A 268 19.95 -0.59 18.16
N VAL A 269 18.70 -0.77 18.58
CA VAL A 269 17.54 -0.21 17.88
C VAL A 269 17.08 1.04 18.60
N ALA A 270 16.93 2.13 17.87
CA ALA A 270 16.32 3.36 18.35
C ALA A 270 14.93 3.56 17.75
N PHE A 271 13.99 4.02 18.57
CA PHE A 271 12.67 4.44 18.11
C PHE A 271 12.57 5.97 18.20
N PRO A 272 12.22 6.66 17.10
CA PRO A 272 12.23 8.13 17.06
C PRO A 272 11.11 8.76 17.90
N ASP A 273 10.05 8.01 18.20
CA ASP A 273 8.97 8.38 19.11
C ASP A 273 8.27 7.15 19.73
N ASP A 274 7.35 7.41 20.66
CA ASP A 274 6.56 6.38 21.35
C ASP A 274 5.67 5.56 20.40
N GLY A 275 5.25 6.13 19.26
CA GLY A 275 4.41 5.46 18.27
C GLY A 275 5.18 4.35 17.55
N ALA A 276 6.37 4.67 17.06
CA ALA A 276 7.30 3.70 16.47
C ALA A 276 7.67 2.59 17.47
N TRP A 277 7.97 2.95 18.73
CA TRP A 277 8.25 1.96 19.77
C TRP A 277 7.08 0.99 19.94
N LYS A 278 5.85 1.49 20.17
CA LYS A 278 4.64 0.65 20.34
C LYS A 278 4.39 -0.29 19.17
N ARG A 279 4.76 0.10 17.95
CA ARG A 279 4.53 -0.68 16.73
C ARG A 279 5.52 -1.84 16.58
N PHE A 280 6.78 -1.64 16.95
CA PHE A 280 7.87 -2.53 16.55
C PHE A 280 8.63 -3.19 17.71
N HIS A 281 8.49 -2.71 18.94
CA HIS A 281 9.32 -3.17 20.07
C HIS A 281 9.26 -4.69 20.30
N THR A 282 8.07 -5.31 20.15
CA THR A 282 7.90 -6.76 20.34
C THR A 282 8.68 -7.60 19.31
N GLN A 283 8.80 -7.11 18.07
CA GLN A 283 9.51 -7.80 16.99
C GLN A 283 11.03 -7.65 17.09
N LEU A 284 11.49 -6.59 17.78
CA LEU A 284 12.88 -6.16 17.91
C LEU A 284 13.44 -6.28 19.34
N GLN A 285 12.73 -6.94 20.25
CA GLN A 285 13.09 -7.09 21.67
C GLN A 285 14.46 -7.73 21.95
N HIS A 286 15.07 -8.37 20.95
CA HIS A 286 16.39 -8.99 21.05
C HIS A 286 17.55 -7.98 20.92
N PHE A 287 17.27 -6.75 20.47
CA PHE A 287 18.26 -5.68 20.38
C PHE A 287 18.15 -4.76 21.60
N PRO A 288 19.27 -4.28 22.17
CA PRO A 288 19.24 -3.17 23.12
C PRO A 288 18.46 -1.99 22.54
N THR A 289 17.49 -1.50 23.31
CA THR A 289 16.50 -0.53 22.84
C THR A 289 16.81 0.86 23.37
N ILE A 290 16.69 1.85 22.49
CA ILE A 290 16.77 3.28 22.79
C ILE A 290 15.42 3.88 22.41
N VAL A 291 14.79 4.60 23.32
CA VAL A 291 13.51 5.28 23.07
C VAL A 291 13.75 6.76 23.07
N CYS A 292 13.42 7.42 21.96
CA CYS A 292 13.40 8.86 21.88
C CYS A 292 11.97 9.40 22.07
N ALA A 293 11.88 10.62 22.56
CA ALA A 293 10.63 11.36 22.69
C ALA A 293 10.70 12.62 21.83
N LYS A 294 9.63 12.86 21.09
CA LYS A 294 9.43 14.09 20.32
C LYS A 294 8.82 15.15 21.24
N VAL A 295 9.60 16.17 21.55
CA VAL A 295 9.19 17.30 22.38
C VAL A 295 8.96 18.52 21.49
N ARG A 296 7.86 19.24 21.73
CA ARG A 296 7.62 20.55 21.09
C ARG A 296 8.09 21.63 22.06
N GLU A 297 9.08 22.41 21.66
CA GLU A 297 9.51 23.62 22.37
C GLU A 297 9.22 24.84 21.50
N GLY A 298 8.09 25.49 21.76
CA GLY A 298 7.53 26.50 20.86
C GLY A 298 7.23 25.90 19.48
N ASP A 299 7.70 26.56 18.42
CA ASP A 299 7.55 26.09 17.04
C ASP A 299 8.58 25.02 16.64
N LYS A 300 9.59 24.75 17.48
CA LYS A 300 10.65 23.77 17.18
C LYS A 300 10.24 22.38 17.67
N ARG A 301 10.44 21.39 16.79
CA ARG A 301 10.32 19.97 17.13
C ARG A 301 11.71 19.45 17.45
N ILE A 302 11.94 19.03 18.68
CA ILE A 302 13.21 18.52 19.18
C ILE A 302 13.02 17.05 19.55
N VAL A 303 14.05 16.23 19.34
CA VAL A 303 14.07 14.83 19.80
C VAL A 303 14.97 14.74 21.04
N ARG A 304 14.55 13.96 22.04
CA ARG A 304 15.36 13.68 23.25
C ARG A 304 15.39 12.19 23.51
N ILE A 305 16.51 11.68 24.02
CA ILE A 305 16.58 10.30 24.51
C ILE A 305 15.83 10.23 25.83
N LYS A 306 14.87 9.33 25.92
CA LYS A 306 14.08 9.05 27.13
C LYS A 306 14.66 7.87 27.89
N GLU A 307 15.01 6.81 27.15
CA GLU A 307 15.51 5.54 27.69
C GLU A 307 16.60 4.97 26.76
N GLY A 308 17.55 4.23 27.32
CA GLY A 308 18.66 3.60 26.60
C GLY A 308 19.91 4.48 26.45
N ASP A 309 21.01 3.87 26.00
CA ASP A 309 22.30 4.52 25.80
C ASP A 309 22.85 4.19 24.40
N PRO A 310 23.06 5.20 23.53
CA PRO A 310 23.64 5.00 22.20
C PRO A 310 25.18 4.89 22.22
N ALA A 311 25.85 5.21 23.32
CA ALA A 311 27.30 5.36 23.35
C ALA A 311 28.04 4.09 22.92
N GLY A 312 28.96 4.21 21.94
CA GLY A 312 29.78 3.10 21.47
C GLY A 312 29.06 2.10 20.54
N ARG A 313 27.81 2.38 20.15
CA ARG A 313 26.96 1.42 19.41
C ARG A 313 26.66 1.87 17.99
N HIS A 314 26.41 0.89 17.11
CA HIS A 314 25.74 1.12 15.83
C HIS A 314 24.23 1.20 16.09
N VAL A 315 23.67 2.40 15.97
CA VAL A 315 22.26 2.63 16.27
C VAL A 315 21.43 2.62 14.99
N VAL A 316 20.40 1.77 14.93
CA VAL A 316 19.46 1.69 13.82
C VAL A 316 18.13 2.32 14.24
N ILE A 317 17.79 3.46 13.65
CA ILE A 317 16.51 4.13 13.87
C ILE A 317 15.42 3.39 13.07
N VAL A 318 14.35 2.94 13.73
CA VAL A 318 13.27 2.16 13.11
C VAL A 318 11.96 2.94 13.19
N ASP A 319 11.30 3.13 12.05
CA ASP A 319 9.97 3.74 11.96
C ASP A 319 9.12 3.06 10.86
N ASP A 320 7.81 3.31 10.80
CA ASP A 320 6.95 2.70 9.76
C ASP A 320 7.13 3.39 8.42
N LEU A 321 7.25 4.72 8.45
CA LEU A 321 7.31 5.52 7.25
C LEU A 321 8.18 6.77 7.43
N VAL A 322 8.53 7.39 6.30
CA VAL A 322 9.17 8.70 6.28
C VAL A 322 8.58 9.57 5.17
N GLN A 323 8.26 10.82 5.53
CA GLN A 323 7.85 11.86 4.58
C GLN A 323 8.95 12.91 4.45
N SER A 324 8.95 13.94 5.30
CA SER A 324 9.95 15.02 5.21
C SER A 324 11.33 14.59 5.70
N GLY A 325 11.42 13.59 6.57
CA GLY A 325 12.66 13.14 7.19
C GLY A 325 13.12 13.93 8.41
N GLY A 326 12.39 14.97 8.83
CA GLY A 326 12.80 15.85 9.93
C GLY A 326 13.02 15.11 11.26
N THR A 327 12.11 14.21 11.63
CA THR A 327 12.23 13.44 12.88
C THR A 327 13.45 12.52 12.85
N LEU A 328 13.71 11.81 11.74
CA LEU A 328 14.86 10.91 11.62
C LEU A 328 16.19 11.65 11.68
N ILE A 329 16.31 12.79 11.00
CA ILE A 329 17.52 13.62 11.02
C ILE A 329 17.78 14.16 12.43
N GLU A 330 16.74 14.62 13.13
CA GLU A 330 16.91 15.12 14.50
C GLU A 330 17.28 13.98 15.47
N CYS A 331 16.66 12.81 15.32
CA CYS A 331 17.03 11.61 16.07
C CYS A 331 18.48 11.20 15.81
N GLN A 332 18.92 11.20 14.54
CA GLN A 332 20.32 10.95 14.17
C GLN A 332 21.29 11.92 14.85
N ARG A 333 21.01 13.23 14.85
CA ARG A 333 21.87 14.23 15.51
C ARG A 333 21.97 13.99 17.02
N VAL A 334 20.85 13.70 17.66
CA VAL A 334 20.78 13.46 19.10
C VAL A 334 21.57 12.20 19.45
N LEU A 335 21.38 11.11 18.71
CA LEU A 335 22.10 9.85 18.93
C LEU A 335 23.62 10.01 18.72
N ALA A 336 24.03 10.74 17.68
CA ALA A 336 25.43 11.04 17.42
C ALA A 336 26.05 11.86 18.56
N ALA A 337 25.34 12.90 19.04
CA ALA A 337 25.79 13.74 20.16
C ALA A 337 25.94 12.97 21.48
N HIS A 338 25.27 11.83 21.63
CA HIS A 338 25.37 10.95 22.79
C HIS A 338 26.34 9.76 22.54
N GLY A 339 27.17 9.83 21.49
CA GLY A 339 28.29 8.91 21.31
C GLY A 339 28.01 7.65 20.50
N ALA A 340 26.90 7.60 19.74
CA ALA A 340 26.72 6.55 18.72
C ALA A 340 27.94 6.51 17.79
N THR A 341 28.42 5.32 17.42
CA THR A 341 29.59 5.18 16.52
C THR A 341 29.18 5.17 15.06
N GLN A 342 27.98 4.66 14.77
CA GLN A 342 27.35 4.62 13.46
C GLN A 342 25.85 4.79 13.62
N ILE A 343 25.19 5.41 12.64
CA ILE A 343 23.74 5.59 12.67
C ILE A 343 23.18 5.15 11.33
N SER A 344 22.19 4.26 11.37
CA SER A 344 21.43 3.84 10.20
C SER A 344 19.95 4.03 10.45
N ALA A 345 19.15 4.00 9.39
CA ALA A 345 17.71 4.07 9.51
C ALA A 345 17.04 2.95 8.72
N TYR A 346 15.91 2.49 9.22
CA TYR A 346 14.98 1.64 8.50
C TYR A 346 13.60 2.26 8.55
N VAL A 347 12.94 2.30 7.40
CA VAL A 347 11.49 2.48 7.34
C VAL A 347 10.88 1.49 6.37
N THR A 348 9.67 1.01 6.65
CA THR A 348 8.97 0.19 5.68
C THR A 348 8.59 1.04 4.47
N HIS A 349 8.05 2.24 4.68
CA HIS A 349 7.52 3.09 3.62
C HIS A 349 8.32 4.39 3.43
N GLY A 350 9.19 4.40 2.41
CA GLY A 350 9.86 5.62 1.94
C GLY A 350 8.94 6.48 1.07
N ILE A 351 8.21 7.46 1.63
CA ILE A 351 7.22 8.26 0.86
C ILE A 351 7.90 9.43 0.13
N PHE A 352 8.77 10.16 0.85
CA PHE A 352 9.59 11.27 0.35
C PHE A 352 8.95 12.24 -0.66
N PRO A 353 7.87 12.95 -0.29
CA PRO A 353 7.30 13.98 -1.16
C PRO A 353 8.32 15.08 -1.47
N ASN A 354 8.21 15.70 -2.64
CA ASN A 354 9.09 16.80 -3.07
C ASN A 354 10.59 16.47 -3.01
N ARG A 355 10.97 15.23 -3.31
CA ARG A 355 12.37 14.76 -3.27
C ARG A 355 13.04 14.94 -1.90
N SER A 356 12.28 14.90 -0.80
CA SER A 356 12.83 15.03 0.55
C SER A 356 13.85 13.95 0.92
N TRP A 357 13.96 12.86 0.13
CA TRP A 357 15.04 11.87 0.23
C TRP A 357 16.43 12.48 0.00
N GLU A 358 16.55 13.61 -0.69
CA GLU A 358 17.83 14.31 -0.93
C GLU A 358 18.48 14.85 0.34
N ARG A 359 17.71 14.95 1.43
CA ARG A 359 18.20 15.44 2.72
C ARG A 359 19.04 14.40 3.47
N PHE A 360 19.08 13.16 2.98
CA PHE A 360 19.77 12.07 3.64
C PHE A 360 21.12 11.86 2.98
N GLU A 361 22.17 12.30 3.66
CA GLU A 361 23.55 12.12 3.25
C GLU A 361 24.11 10.80 3.80
N HIS A 362 25.05 10.22 3.06
CA HIS A 362 25.78 9.02 3.46
C HIS A 362 26.94 9.38 4.39
N ASP A 363 27.14 8.63 5.47
CA ASP A 363 28.33 8.79 6.32
C ASP A 363 29.57 8.25 5.59
N ASN A 364 30.52 9.15 5.30
CA ASN A 364 31.75 8.82 4.59
C ASN A 364 32.87 8.34 5.53
N GLY A 365 32.51 7.66 6.64
CA GLY A 365 33.43 6.98 7.55
C GLY A 365 34.20 7.90 8.49
N GLY A 366 33.72 9.13 8.69
CA GLY A 366 34.43 10.15 9.46
C GLY A 366 33.67 10.68 10.67
N ASN A 367 32.32 10.64 10.64
CA ASN A 367 31.52 11.15 11.75
C ASN A 367 30.01 10.80 11.57
N PRO A 368 29.36 10.09 12.51
CA PRO A 368 27.93 9.85 12.48
C PRO A 368 27.09 11.12 12.58
N HIS A 369 27.66 12.29 12.91
CA HIS A 369 27.01 13.59 12.81
C HIS A 369 26.69 14.03 11.37
N ASN A 370 27.40 13.50 10.37
CA ASN A 370 27.32 13.98 8.98
C ASN A 370 26.33 13.21 8.10
N GLY A 371 25.80 12.07 8.53
CA GLY A 371 24.90 11.29 7.68
C GLY A 371 24.50 9.96 8.29
N LEU A 372 23.71 9.20 7.51
CA LEU A 372 23.38 7.81 7.81
C LEU A 372 24.37 6.89 7.10
N THR A 373 24.82 5.83 7.77
CA THR A 373 25.63 4.77 7.15
C THR A 373 24.78 4.00 6.14
N TYR A 374 23.61 3.52 6.57
CA TYR A 374 22.63 2.85 5.72
C TYR A 374 21.25 3.44 5.94
N PHE A 375 20.46 3.50 4.88
CA PHE A 375 19.05 3.80 4.94
C PHE A 375 18.26 2.70 4.21
N TRP A 376 17.81 1.71 4.98
CA TRP A 376 17.00 0.63 4.45
C TRP A 376 15.55 1.09 4.27
N ILE A 377 15.02 0.86 3.08
CA ILE A 377 13.60 1.02 2.78
C ILE A 377 13.06 -0.25 2.12
N THR A 378 11.76 -0.47 2.16
CA THR A 378 11.17 -1.54 1.33
C THR A 378 10.70 -1.02 -0.03
N ASP A 379 10.28 -1.94 -0.90
CA ASP A 379 9.67 -1.61 -2.19
C ASP A 379 8.15 -1.40 -2.15
N SER A 380 7.60 -1.09 -0.97
CA SER A 380 6.20 -0.69 -0.81
C SER A 380 5.82 0.59 -1.59
N CYS A 381 6.80 1.46 -1.84
CA CYS A 381 6.63 2.74 -2.54
C CYS A 381 7.46 2.75 -3.84
N PRO A 382 6.93 2.22 -4.96
CA PRO A 382 7.71 1.98 -6.17
C PRO A 382 8.30 3.25 -6.81
N ILE A 383 7.58 4.38 -6.74
CA ILE A 383 8.08 5.67 -7.26
C ILE A 383 9.36 6.09 -6.53
N THR A 384 9.36 5.99 -5.21
CA THR A 384 10.54 6.27 -4.38
C THR A 384 11.68 5.32 -4.71
N VAL A 385 11.40 4.02 -4.80
CA VAL A 385 12.42 3.02 -5.14
C VAL A 385 13.14 3.41 -6.43
N ARG A 386 12.41 3.80 -7.49
CA ARG A 386 13.04 4.28 -8.74
C ARG A 386 13.91 5.51 -8.53
N ALA A 387 13.51 6.43 -7.66
CA ALA A 387 14.23 7.66 -7.41
C ALA A 387 15.53 7.46 -6.61
N VAL A 388 15.56 6.51 -5.67
CA VAL A 388 16.69 6.29 -4.75
C VAL A 388 17.53 5.05 -5.06
N LYS A 389 17.10 4.19 -5.98
CA LYS A 389 17.86 2.99 -6.37
C LYS A 389 19.29 3.37 -6.79
N ASN A 390 20.26 2.63 -6.24
CA ASN A 390 21.70 2.84 -6.46
C ASN A 390 22.24 4.19 -5.95
N LYS A 391 21.56 4.84 -4.99
CA LYS A 391 22.04 6.07 -4.36
C LYS A 391 22.32 5.82 -2.88
N PRO A 392 23.57 5.89 -2.41
CA PRO A 392 23.83 5.81 -0.98
C PRO A 392 23.16 6.99 -0.26
N PRO A 393 22.69 6.82 0.99
CA PRO A 393 22.79 5.60 1.80
C PRO A 393 21.67 4.57 1.55
N PHE A 394 20.82 4.75 0.54
CA PHE A 394 19.61 3.94 0.35
C PHE A 394 19.90 2.51 -0.12
N GLU A 395 19.32 1.55 0.59
CA GLU A 395 19.30 0.13 0.23
C GLU A 395 17.86 -0.39 0.28
N VAL A 396 17.42 -1.10 -0.76
CA VAL A 396 16.02 -1.56 -0.87
C VAL A 396 15.92 -3.02 -0.45
N LEU A 397 15.18 -3.28 0.62
CA LEU A 397 14.83 -4.62 1.11
C LEU A 397 13.50 -5.05 0.48
N SER A 398 13.54 -6.01 -0.44
CA SER A 398 12.36 -6.36 -1.25
C SER A 398 11.30 -7.13 -0.46
N LEU A 399 10.04 -6.72 -0.58
CA LEU A 399 8.86 -7.42 -0.04
C LEU A 399 8.48 -8.65 -0.88
N ALA A 400 9.19 -8.94 -1.97
CA ALA A 400 8.81 -9.99 -2.92
C ALA A 400 8.58 -11.35 -2.26
N GLY A 401 9.54 -11.81 -1.44
CA GLY A 401 9.42 -13.08 -0.71
C GLY A 401 8.25 -13.11 0.28
N SER A 402 8.03 -12.00 1.01
CA SER A 402 6.89 -11.88 1.93
C SER A 402 5.55 -11.93 1.19
N ILE A 403 5.42 -11.19 0.09
CA ILE A 403 4.20 -11.19 -0.73
C ILE A 403 3.96 -12.58 -1.33
N ALA A 404 5.00 -13.22 -1.88
CA ALA A 404 4.89 -14.56 -2.45
C ALA A 404 4.43 -15.59 -1.42
N ALA A 405 4.99 -15.54 -0.20
CA ALA A 405 4.57 -16.40 0.90
C ALA A 405 3.10 -16.17 1.27
N THR A 406 2.65 -14.92 1.37
CA THR A 406 1.25 -14.60 1.70
C THR A 406 0.27 -15.06 0.62
N LEU A 407 0.66 -15.04 -0.66
CA LEU A 407 -0.19 -15.49 -1.76
C LEU A 407 -0.36 -17.02 -1.83
N GLN A 408 0.48 -17.79 -1.16
CA GLN A 408 0.47 -19.26 -1.20
C GLN A 408 -0.33 -19.92 -0.06
N ILE A 409 -0.86 -19.13 0.88
CA ILE A 409 -1.70 -19.59 2.00
C ILE A 409 -3.10 -19.93 1.47
#